data_AF-A0A7V0YV32-F1
#
_entry.id   AF-A0A7V0YV32-F1
#
_cell.length_a   1.000
_cell.length_b   1.000
_cell.length_c   1.000
_cell.angle_alpha   90.00
_cell.angle_beta   90.00
_cell.angle_gamma   90.00
#
_symmetry.space_group_name_H-M   'P 1'
#
loop_
_entity.id
_entity.type
_entity.pdbx_description
1 polymer ?
#
loop_
_entity_poly.entity_id
_entity_poly.type
_entity_poly.pdbx_seq_one_letter_code
_entity_poly.pdbx_strand_id
1 'polypeptide(L)'
;NLENIGRVFPYVATSGIEAESIGKDEDDLMSKFIIDTIKEIALDSAINYLYNYIKDRYKIKQMSSMNPGSLEDWPISEQKPLFSIFGDVEKLIGVKLTDSFLMIPIKSVSGIYFPTESSFESCQLCPREKCPNRRAKYDPELKEKYMKD
;
A
#
# COMPACT_ATOMS: atom_id res chain seq x y z
N ASN A 1 13.39 -4.31 -11.38
CA ASN A 1 12.22 -4.88 -10.65
C ASN A 1 11.09 -5.38 -11.56
N LEU A 2 10.83 -4.76 -12.71
CA LEU A 2 9.71 -5.12 -13.60
C LEU A 2 10.14 -5.61 -14.99
N GLU A 3 11.44 -5.69 -15.31
CA GLU A 3 11.96 -5.90 -16.68
C GLU A 3 11.50 -7.21 -17.36
N ASN A 4 11.13 -8.24 -16.57
CA ASN A 4 10.53 -9.49 -17.08
C ASN A 4 9.10 -9.71 -16.59
N ILE A 5 8.49 -8.67 -16.00
CA ILE A 5 7.13 -8.72 -15.47
C ILE A 5 6.19 -8.16 -16.51
N GLY A 6 5.58 -9.07 -17.29
CA GLY A 6 4.63 -8.70 -18.34
C GLY A 6 3.28 -8.15 -17.85
N ARG A 7 3.02 -8.13 -16.53
CA ARG A 7 1.76 -7.65 -15.96
C ARG A 7 1.91 -7.15 -14.53
N VAL A 8 1.42 -5.94 -14.29
CA VAL A 8 1.23 -5.37 -12.94
C VAL A 8 -0.25 -5.12 -12.69
N PHE A 9 -0.63 -5.06 -11.42
CA PHE A 9 -1.99 -4.78 -10.97
C PHE A 9 -1.95 -3.58 -10.04
N PRO A 10 -2.18 -2.36 -10.55
CA PRO A 10 -2.38 -1.19 -9.71
C PRO A 10 -3.53 -1.43 -8.75
N TYR A 11 -3.44 -0.88 -7.54
CA TYR A 11 -4.54 -0.90 -6.58
C TYR A 11 -4.60 0.37 -5.73
N VAL A 12 -5.82 0.66 -5.26
CA VAL A 12 -6.11 1.54 -4.13
C VAL A 12 -7.10 0.79 -3.23
N ALA A 13 -6.83 0.77 -1.93
CA ALA A 13 -7.68 0.14 -0.92
C ALA A 13 -7.81 1.08 0.29
N THR A 14 -8.94 1.00 0.98
CA THR A 14 -9.26 1.86 2.14
C THR A 14 -10.10 1.09 3.15
N SER A 15 -10.05 1.50 4.42
CA SER A 15 -11.00 1.07 5.44
C SER A 15 -12.42 1.62 5.23
N GLY A 16 -12.61 2.53 4.28
CA GLY A 16 -13.89 3.17 3.95
C GLY A 16 -14.00 4.59 4.49
N ILE A 17 -14.76 5.44 3.78
CA ILE A 17 -14.96 6.85 4.16
C ILE A 17 -15.78 6.97 5.45
N GLU A 18 -16.65 6.00 5.70
CA GLU A 18 -17.44 5.87 6.93
C GLU A 18 -16.53 5.68 8.15
N ALA A 19 -15.40 4.99 7.98
CA ALA A 19 -14.44 4.77 9.06
C ALA A 19 -13.68 6.05 9.42
N GLU A 20 -13.52 7.00 8.49
CA GLU A 20 -12.77 8.24 8.71
C GLU A 20 -13.37 9.07 9.85
N SER A 21 -14.70 9.17 9.97
CA SER A 21 -15.36 9.98 11.00
C SER A 21 -15.39 9.34 12.40
N ILE A 22 -15.17 8.03 12.52
CA ILE A 22 -15.30 7.32 13.80
C ILE A 22 -14.19 7.79 14.76
N GLY A 23 -14.56 8.21 15.97
CA GLY A 23 -13.62 8.56 17.04
C GLY A 23 -12.87 9.88 16.85
N LYS A 24 -13.27 10.74 15.91
CA LYS A 24 -12.61 12.05 15.69
C LYS A 24 -12.73 12.98 16.90
N ASP A 25 -13.88 12.97 17.56
CA ASP A 25 -14.22 13.90 18.65
C ASP A 25 -14.08 13.27 20.05
N GLU A 26 -13.43 12.10 20.17
CA GLU A 26 -13.22 11.43 21.46
C GLU A 26 -12.09 12.10 22.26
N ASP A 27 -12.36 12.62 23.45
CA ASP A 27 -11.29 13.17 24.31
C ASP A 27 -10.40 12.08 24.92
N ASP A 28 -10.92 10.84 25.01
CA ASP A 28 -10.18 9.70 25.53
C ASP A 28 -9.14 9.16 24.54
N LEU A 29 -7.87 9.26 24.90
CA LEU A 29 -6.73 8.76 24.12
C LEU A 29 -6.78 7.24 23.93
N MET A 30 -7.27 6.48 24.92
CA MET A 30 -7.35 5.03 24.80
C MET A 30 -8.38 4.64 23.75
N SER A 31 -9.57 5.24 23.79
CA SER A 31 -10.62 5.04 22.80
C SER A 31 -10.16 5.41 21.39
N LYS A 32 -9.48 6.56 21.23
CA LYS A 32 -8.86 6.95 19.95
C LYS A 32 -7.89 5.89 19.42
N PHE A 33 -7.02 5.36 20.26
CA PHE A 33 -6.07 4.32 19.88
C PHE A 33 -6.75 3.01 19.46
N ILE A 34 -7.76 2.57 20.22
CA ILE A 34 -8.54 1.36 19.92
C ILE A 34 -9.27 1.52 18.58
N ILE A 35 -9.93 2.66 18.38
CA ILE A 35 -10.65 2.97 17.14
C ILE A 35 -9.67 2.99 15.95
N ASP A 36 -8.51 3.62 16.08
CA ASP A 36 -7.50 3.63 15.01
C ASP A 36 -7.03 2.22 14.65
N THR A 37 -6.83 1.36 15.66
CA THR A 37 -6.47 -0.05 15.48
C THR A 37 -7.56 -0.83 14.73
N ILE A 38 -8.83 -0.58 15.04
CA ILE A 38 -9.96 -1.21 14.33
C ILE A 38 -9.96 -0.78 12.86
N LYS A 39 -9.71 0.50 12.56
CA LYS A 39 -9.63 0.98 11.17
C LYS A 39 -8.47 0.33 10.41
N GLU A 40 -7.33 0.11 11.07
CA GLU A 40 -6.19 -0.62 10.49
C GLU A 40 -6.58 -2.06 10.14
N ILE A 41 -7.26 -2.78 11.05
CA ILE A 41 -7.72 -4.16 10.81
C ILE A 41 -8.72 -4.22 9.64
N ALA A 42 -9.58 -3.22 9.51
CA ALA A 42 -10.52 -3.11 8.39
C ALA A 42 -9.77 -2.91 7.06
N LEU A 43 -8.75 -2.04 7.04
CA LEU A 43 -7.89 -1.84 5.88
C LEU A 43 -7.16 -3.14 5.50
N ASP A 44 -6.55 -3.83 6.47
CA ASP A 44 -5.87 -5.11 6.25
C ASP A 44 -6.80 -6.17 5.65
N SER A 45 -8.06 -6.20 6.10
CA SER A 45 -9.08 -7.10 5.55
C SER A 45 -9.33 -6.80 4.07
N ALA A 46 -9.45 -5.52 3.68
CA ALA A 46 -9.63 -5.12 2.29
C ALA A 46 -8.41 -5.47 1.43
N ILE A 47 -7.19 -5.23 1.93
CA ILE A 47 -5.93 -5.57 1.25
C ILE A 47 -5.83 -7.08 1.03
N ASN A 48 -6.08 -7.88 2.06
CA ASN A 48 -6.01 -9.34 1.97
C ASN A 48 -7.06 -9.92 1.01
N TYR A 49 -8.27 -9.38 1.03
CA TYR A 49 -9.31 -9.76 0.08
C TYR A 49 -8.86 -9.47 -1.36
N LEU A 50 -8.37 -8.26 -1.63
CA LEU A 50 -7.91 -7.87 -2.97
C LEU A 50 -6.74 -8.71 -3.45
N TYR A 51 -5.75 -8.97 -2.57
CA TYR A 51 -4.61 -9.82 -2.87
C TYR A 51 -5.06 -11.22 -3.31
N ASN A 52 -5.92 -11.86 -2.50
CA ASN A 52 -6.41 -13.21 -2.81
C ASN A 52 -7.28 -13.22 -4.07
N TYR A 53 -8.12 -12.21 -4.27
CA TYR A 53 -8.94 -12.08 -5.47
C TYR A 53 -8.07 -12.04 -6.74
N ILE A 54 -7.05 -11.18 -6.79
CA ILE A 54 -6.14 -11.09 -7.95
C ILE A 54 -5.40 -12.41 -8.15
N LYS A 55 -4.87 -12.98 -7.05
CA LYS A 55 -4.15 -14.24 -7.06
C LYS A 55 -4.98 -15.37 -7.68
N ASP A 56 -6.22 -15.52 -7.24
CA ASP A 56 -7.13 -16.59 -7.67
C ASP A 56 -7.69 -16.36 -9.06
N ARG A 57 -8.01 -15.10 -9.39
CA ARG A 57 -8.59 -14.68 -10.68
C ARG A 57 -7.62 -14.85 -11.84
N TYR A 58 -6.32 -14.64 -11.58
CA TYR A 58 -5.26 -14.71 -12.58
C TYR A 58 -4.32 -15.91 -12.40
N LYS A 59 -4.61 -16.80 -11.44
CA LYS A 59 -3.83 -18.02 -11.15
C LYS A 59 -2.35 -17.75 -10.91
N ILE A 60 -2.07 -16.67 -10.18
CA ILE A 60 -0.70 -16.27 -9.85
C ILE A 60 -0.26 -17.06 -8.62
N LYS A 61 0.89 -17.73 -8.68
CA LYS A 61 1.41 -18.52 -7.55
C LYS A 61 1.76 -17.64 -6.35
N GLN A 62 2.50 -16.55 -6.62
CA GLN A 62 2.95 -15.59 -5.64
C GLN A 62 3.01 -14.20 -6.26
N MET A 63 2.57 -13.21 -5.48
CA MET A 63 2.69 -11.80 -5.84
C MET A 63 3.45 -11.05 -4.76
N SER A 64 4.22 -10.09 -5.22
CA SER A 64 4.84 -9.04 -4.42
C SER A 64 4.08 -7.74 -4.56
N SER A 65 4.31 -6.83 -3.62
CA SER A 65 3.73 -5.48 -3.66
C SER A 65 4.82 -4.42 -3.56
N MET A 66 4.55 -3.28 -4.17
CA MET A 66 5.37 -2.08 -4.03
C MET A 66 4.45 -0.86 -4.01
N ASN A 67 4.84 0.16 -3.25
CA ASN A 67 4.05 1.36 -3.02
C ASN A 67 4.89 2.60 -3.34
N PRO A 68 4.33 3.64 -3.99
CA PRO A 68 5.03 4.90 -4.14
C PRO A 68 5.53 5.44 -2.79
N GLY A 69 6.76 5.95 -2.77
CA GLY A 69 7.46 6.43 -1.57
C GLY A 69 8.18 5.35 -0.77
N SER A 70 8.08 4.06 -1.16
CA SER A 70 8.83 2.98 -0.48
C SER A 70 10.27 2.85 -0.98
N LEU A 71 10.57 3.35 -2.18
CA LEU A 71 11.90 3.34 -2.83
C LEU A 71 12.26 4.75 -3.28
N GLU A 72 13.57 5.00 -3.44
CA GLU A 72 14.09 6.29 -3.92
C GLU A 72 13.66 6.56 -5.37
N ASP A 73 13.80 5.55 -6.24
CA ASP A 73 13.43 5.64 -7.67
C ASP A 73 11.93 5.58 -7.93
N TRP A 74 11.12 5.36 -6.89
CA TRP A 74 9.67 5.42 -6.98
C TRP A 74 9.08 6.31 -5.89
N PRO A 75 9.23 7.64 -6.02
CA PRO A 75 8.89 8.58 -4.97
C PRO A 75 7.37 8.69 -4.74
N ILE A 76 6.99 9.29 -3.60
CA ILE A 76 5.58 9.45 -3.19
C ILE A 76 4.73 10.23 -4.22
N SER A 77 5.37 11.06 -5.05
CA SER A 77 4.71 11.82 -6.12
C SER A 77 4.08 10.91 -7.18
N GLU A 78 4.58 9.69 -7.32
CA GLU A 78 4.08 8.69 -8.26
C GLU A 78 2.72 8.12 -7.85
N GLN A 79 2.17 8.50 -6.69
CA GLN A 79 0.76 8.25 -6.39
C GLN A 79 -0.18 8.95 -7.38
N LYS A 80 0.17 10.15 -7.89
CA LYS A 80 -0.67 10.86 -8.86
C LYS A 80 -0.88 10.08 -10.17
N PRO A 81 0.18 9.65 -10.89
CA PRO A 81 0.00 8.83 -12.07
C PRO A 81 -0.59 7.44 -11.75
N LEU A 82 -0.35 6.87 -10.56
CA LEU A 82 -1.01 5.63 -10.16
C LEU A 82 -2.53 5.80 -10.01
N PHE A 83 -2.99 6.89 -9.36
CA PHE A 83 -4.41 7.19 -9.21
C PHE A 83 -5.09 7.45 -10.56
N SER A 84 -4.40 8.08 -11.51
CA SER A 84 -5.00 8.41 -12.81
C SER A 84 -5.35 7.17 -13.64
N ILE A 85 -4.73 6.02 -13.39
CA ILE A 85 -5.08 4.72 -14.02
C ILE A 85 -6.54 4.34 -13.75
N PHE A 86 -7.07 4.73 -12.59
CA PHE A 86 -8.44 4.41 -12.17
C PHE A 86 -9.47 5.48 -12.55
N GLY A 87 -9.01 6.66 -12.97
CA GLY A 87 -9.87 7.83 -13.14
C GLY A 87 -10.31 8.42 -11.80
N ASP A 88 -11.61 8.50 -11.56
CA ASP A 88 -12.19 9.16 -10.39
C ASP A 88 -12.29 8.21 -9.18
N VAL A 89 -11.17 8.03 -8.49
CA VAL A 89 -11.08 7.15 -7.30
C VAL A 89 -12.00 7.62 -6.16
N GLU A 90 -12.18 8.93 -6.00
CA GLU A 90 -13.04 9.51 -4.97
C GLU A 90 -14.50 9.08 -5.20
N LYS A 91 -14.98 9.13 -6.45
CA LYS A 91 -16.31 8.63 -6.78
C LYS A 91 -16.45 7.11 -6.70
N LEU A 92 -15.40 6.36 -7.00
CA LEU A 92 -15.45 4.90 -7.03
C LEU A 92 -15.45 4.28 -5.63
N ILE A 93 -14.60 4.77 -4.73
CA ILE A 93 -14.37 4.16 -3.40
C ILE A 93 -14.23 5.17 -2.26
N GLY A 94 -14.45 6.47 -2.51
CA GLY A 94 -14.37 7.51 -1.49
C GLY A 94 -12.95 7.94 -1.12
N VAL A 95 -11.91 7.47 -1.84
CA VAL A 95 -10.52 7.84 -1.55
C VAL A 95 -10.09 9.04 -2.40
N LYS A 96 -9.67 10.10 -1.72
CA LYS A 96 -9.12 11.31 -2.31
C LYS A 96 -7.60 11.38 -2.07
N LEU A 97 -6.84 11.74 -3.11
CA LEU A 97 -5.42 12.09 -2.98
C LEU A 97 -5.28 13.62 -2.90
N THR A 98 -4.64 14.12 -1.84
CA THR A 98 -4.37 15.55 -1.67
C THR A 98 -3.17 16.01 -2.52
N ASP A 99 -2.98 17.32 -2.64
CA ASP A 99 -1.81 17.91 -3.32
C ASP A 99 -0.48 17.53 -2.66
N SER A 100 -0.51 17.25 -1.35
CA SER A 100 0.60 16.76 -0.55
C SER A 100 0.77 15.24 -0.60
N PHE A 101 0.04 14.55 -1.47
CA PHE A 101 0.07 13.09 -1.65
C PHE A 101 -0.42 12.28 -0.44
N LEU A 102 -1.23 12.88 0.43
CA LEU A 102 -1.94 12.16 1.48
C LEU A 102 -3.23 11.58 0.92
N MET A 103 -3.56 10.35 1.32
CA MET A 103 -4.86 9.76 1.02
C MET A 103 -5.85 10.07 2.14
N ILE A 104 -7.08 10.40 1.77
CA ILE A 104 -8.23 10.56 2.66
C ILE A 104 -9.29 9.57 2.20
N PRO A 105 -9.72 8.60 3.01
CA PRO A 105 -9.37 8.37 4.42
C PRO A 105 -7.89 8.10 4.67
N ILE A 106 -7.39 8.45 5.86
CA ILE A 106 -5.98 8.23 6.24
C ILE A 106 -5.62 6.74 6.19
N LYS A 107 -6.55 5.88 6.58
CA LYS A 107 -6.43 4.41 6.52
C LYS A 107 -6.70 3.91 5.11
N SER A 108 -5.80 4.28 4.22
CA SER A 108 -5.80 3.87 2.82
C SER A 108 -4.39 3.52 2.36
N VAL A 109 -4.30 2.66 1.35
CA VAL A 109 -3.05 2.27 0.71
C VAL A 109 -3.20 2.30 -0.80
N SER A 110 -2.14 2.66 -1.51
CA SER A 110 -2.05 2.58 -2.97
C SER A 110 -0.73 1.93 -3.38
N GLY A 111 -0.73 1.19 -4.48
CA GLY A 111 0.47 0.50 -4.94
C GLY A 111 0.23 -0.38 -6.16
N ILE A 112 1.21 -1.22 -6.47
CA ILE A 112 1.10 -2.25 -7.50
C ILE A 112 1.35 -3.62 -6.89
N TYR A 113 0.58 -4.61 -7.33
CA TYR A 113 0.96 -6.01 -7.22
C TYR A 113 1.61 -6.49 -8.51
N PHE A 114 2.56 -7.41 -8.39
CA PHE A 114 3.16 -8.06 -9.55
C PHE A 114 3.52 -9.52 -9.24
N PRO A 115 3.39 -10.43 -10.23
CA PRO A 115 3.89 -11.79 -10.11
C PRO A 115 5.39 -11.82 -9.84
N THR A 116 5.82 -12.76 -9.02
CA THR A 116 7.25 -12.95 -8.76
C THR A 116 7.56 -14.42 -8.46
N GLU A 117 8.79 -14.86 -8.76
CA GLU A 117 9.30 -16.17 -8.36
C GLU A 117 9.96 -16.14 -6.97
N SER A 118 10.40 -14.97 -6.53
CA SER A 118 10.98 -14.70 -5.20
C SER A 118 10.13 -13.70 -4.44
N SER A 119 9.91 -13.89 -3.14
CA SER A 119 9.09 -12.99 -2.33
C SER A 119 9.77 -11.63 -2.13
N PHE A 120 9.66 -10.74 -3.11
CA PHE A 120 10.11 -9.36 -2.96
C PHE A 120 9.14 -8.60 -2.06
N GLU A 121 9.64 -7.96 -1.02
CA GLU A 121 8.88 -7.03 -0.19
C GLU A 121 9.65 -5.71 -0.15
N SER A 122 8.98 -4.57 -0.37
CA SER A 122 9.68 -3.27 -0.30
C SER A 122 10.39 -3.04 1.05
N CYS A 123 9.93 -3.69 2.11
CA CYS A 123 10.59 -3.68 3.41
C CYS A 123 12.05 -4.18 3.36
N GLN A 124 12.41 -5.03 2.39
CA GLN A 124 13.79 -5.49 2.18
C GLN A 124 14.70 -4.37 1.70
N LEU A 125 14.18 -3.34 1.03
CA LEU A 125 14.98 -2.21 0.53
C LEU A 125 14.92 -0.98 1.44
N CYS A 126 13.95 -0.93 2.37
CA CYS A 126 13.72 0.21 3.25
C CYS A 126 14.65 0.18 4.49
N PRO A 127 15.55 1.17 4.68
CA PRO A 127 16.50 1.21 5.81
C PRO A 127 15.86 1.63 7.14
N ARG A 128 14.56 1.96 7.18
CA ARG A 128 13.87 2.40 8.40
C ARG A 128 13.82 1.28 9.44
N GLU A 129 14.59 1.40 10.52
CA GLU A 129 14.69 0.33 11.54
C GLU A 129 13.36 0.02 12.25
N LYS A 130 12.74 1.03 12.86
CA LYS A 130 11.50 0.88 13.64
C LYS A 130 10.28 1.23 12.78
N CYS A 131 9.79 0.23 12.05
CA CYS A 131 8.54 0.32 11.31
C CYS A 131 7.55 -0.72 11.84
N PRO A 132 6.39 -0.31 12.41
CA PRO A 132 5.39 -1.27 12.92
C PRO A 132 4.82 -2.16 11.81
N ASN A 133 4.80 -1.66 10.57
CA ASN A 133 4.24 -2.35 9.41
C ASN A 133 5.30 -3.14 8.62
N ARG A 134 6.44 -3.50 9.25
CA ARG A 134 7.54 -4.20 8.56
C ARG A 134 7.16 -5.66 8.28
N ARG A 135 7.10 -6.01 6.99
CA ARG A 135 6.77 -7.37 6.50
C ARG A 135 7.99 -8.24 6.18
N ALA A 136 9.16 -7.62 5.99
CA ALA A 136 10.42 -8.33 5.73
C ALA A 136 11.63 -7.59 6.33
N LYS A 137 12.72 -8.34 6.59
CA LYS A 137 13.98 -7.78 7.11
C LYS A 137 14.66 -6.92 6.03
N TYR A 138 15.21 -5.77 6.42
CA TYR A 138 16.04 -4.94 5.55
C TYR A 138 17.28 -5.73 5.11
N ASP A 139 17.58 -5.67 3.81
CA ASP A 139 18.68 -6.36 3.15
C ASP A 139 19.52 -5.32 2.38
N PRO A 140 20.67 -4.90 2.96
CA PRO A 140 21.51 -3.87 2.36
C PRO A 140 22.18 -4.33 1.06
N GLU A 141 22.49 -5.63 0.92
CA GLU A 141 23.08 -6.17 -0.31
C GLU A 141 22.05 -6.16 -1.44
N LEU A 142 20.81 -6.55 -1.13
CA LEU A 142 19.71 -6.46 -2.08
C LEU A 142 19.45 -5.00 -2.49
N LYS A 143 19.45 -4.06 -1.53
CA LYS A 143 19.33 -2.62 -1.83
C LYS A 143 20.43 -2.17 -2.79
N GLU A 144 21.69 -2.48 -2.52
CA GLU A 144 22.81 -2.06 -3.37
C GLU A 144 22.69 -2.59 -4.80
N LYS A 145 22.22 -3.84 -4.97
CA LYS A 145 21.92 -4.40 -6.29
C LYS A 145 20.87 -3.59 -7.04
N TYR A 146 19.80 -3.18 -6.36
CA TYR A 146 18.71 -2.40 -6.97
C TYR A 146 19.05 -0.95 -7.30
N MET A 147 20.10 -0.35 -6.71
CA MET A 147 20.51 1.03 -7.00
C MET A 147 21.63 1.12 -8.04
N LYS A 148 22.14 -0.02 -8.52
CA LYS A 148 23.18 -0.09 -9.56
C LYS A 148 22.60 -0.34 -10.97
N ASP A 149 21.34 -0.76 -11.03
CA ASP A 149 20.55 -0.95 -12.26
C ASP A 149 19.67 0.28 -12.50
#